data_AF-A0A7V3ZZ24-F1
#
_entry.id   AF-A0A7V3ZZ24-F1
#
_cell.length_a   1.000
_cell.length_b   1.000
_cell.length_c   1.000
_cell.angle_alpha   90.00
_cell.angle_beta   90.00
_cell.angle_gamma   90.00
#
_symmetry.space_group_name_H-M   'P 1'
#
loop_
_entity.id
_entity.type
_entity.pdbx_description
1 polymer ?
#
loop_
_entity_poly.entity_id
_entity_poly.type
_entity_poly.pdbx_seq_one_letter_code
_entity_poly.pdbx_strand_id
1 'polypeptide(L)'
;MPNISRKLGKVYIPGIPLEPRELHDAILYFIALADIVLERIRKDELLTKLVEIFGGKKLVPLYRGDWVSIDNNTGVRVVWPPRNVKKYVDPKVMERIISKLKKEFRRLTEELKKAGFKIEEGEIKELVDDLKKRYSKIVEFGNEGISNECIKSFLPLDTAHILRMIGKKERSLISQIYDALNDFSLILEYYFNNHPFIVIPGDNSDEILDRVKYIEKRSPSKRKISFLRGAHHGTHYGGYLSLFRAKVTWCQMRKGTTATNTGKIR
;
A
#
# COMPACT_ATOMS: atom_id res chain seq x y z
N MET A 1 8.97 -4.04 23.42
CA MET A 1 9.81 -3.67 22.26
C MET A 1 9.96 -2.17 22.23
N PRO A 2 11.16 -1.60 22.43
CA PRO A 2 11.39 -0.17 22.36
C PRO A 2 11.07 0.34 20.94
N ASN A 3 10.43 1.51 20.86
CA ASN A 3 9.96 2.20 19.65
C ASN A 3 10.99 2.23 18.49
N ILE A 4 10.98 1.21 17.63
CA ILE A 4 11.66 1.24 16.33
C ILE A 4 11.07 2.37 15.46
N SER A 5 9.81 2.76 15.69
CA SER A 5 9.10 3.85 15.00
C SER A 5 9.60 5.26 15.32
N ARG A 6 10.35 5.46 16.43
CA ARG A 6 10.98 6.75 16.76
C ARG A 6 12.36 6.94 16.11
N LYS A 7 13.01 5.87 15.63
CA LYS A 7 14.37 5.92 15.07
C LYS A 7 14.46 6.09 13.55
N LEU A 8 13.34 5.99 12.83
CA LEU A 8 13.33 6.16 11.37
C LEU A 8 12.76 7.53 11.03
N GLY A 9 13.63 8.46 10.61
CA GLY A 9 13.25 9.75 10.03
C GLY A 9 12.58 9.62 8.65
N LYS A 10 12.02 8.45 8.33
CA LYS A 10 11.41 8.10 7.05
C LYS A 10 10.10 7.32 7.28
N VAL A 11 9.14 7.53 6.39
CA VAL A 11 7.90 6.75 6.28
C VAL A 11 7.84 6.22 4.86
N TYR A 12 7.82 4.90 4.72
CA TYR A 12 7.78 4.26 3.42
C TYR A 12 6.34 4.00 3.00
N ILE A 13 6.00 4.31 1.75
CA ILE A 13 4.68 4.07 1.16
C ILE A 13 4.80 3.33 -0.17
N PRO A 14 3.76 2.62 -0.63
CA PRO A 14 3.73 2.12 -2.01
C PRO A 14 3.88 3.28 -2.99
N GLY A 15 4.80 3.16 -3.94
CA GLY A 15 4.97 4.14 -4.99
C GLY A 15 3.85 4.08 -6.02
N ILE A 16 3.27 5.23 -6.37
CA ILE A 16 2.32 5.35 -7.47
C ILE A 16 3.11 5.23 -8.79
N PRO A 17 2.78 4.27 -9.68
CA PRO A 17 3.38 4.18 -11.01
C PRO A 17 3.35 5.53 -11.73
N LEU A 18 4.46 5.89 -12.37
CA LEU A 18 4.58 7.12 -13.17
C LEU A 18 4.15 6.89 -14.62
N GLU A 19 4.30 5.66 -15.11
CA GLU A 19 3.92 5.27 -16.47
C GLU A 19 3.13 3.95 -16.45
N PRO A 20 1.98 3.83 -17.14
CA PRO A 20 1.32 4.87 -17.96
C PRO A 20 0.79 6.06 -17.16
N ARG A 21 0.77 7.25 -17.77
CA ARG A 21 0.11 8.44 -17.19
C ARG A 21 -1.37 8.21 -16.89
N GLU A 22 -2.05 7.45 -17.73
CA GLU A 22 -3.48 7.13 -17.54
C GLU A 22 -3.71 6.30 -16.28
N LEU A 23 -2.77 5.42 -15.93
CA LEU A 23 -2.83 4.65 -14.70
C LEU A 23 -2.48 5.52 -13.49
N HIS A 24 -1.42 6.33 -13.62
CA HIS A 24 -0.99 7.28 -12.59
C HIS A 24 -2.16 8.17 -12.17
N ASP A 25 -2.81 8.79 -13.15
CA ASP A 25 -3.95 9.67 -12.96
C ASP A 25 -5.11 8.90 -12.33
N ALA A 26 -5.43 7.71 -12.84
CA ALA A 26 -6.50 6.88 -12.27
C ALA A 26 -6.28 6.61 -10.78
N ILE A 27 -5.06 6.29 -10.33
CA ILE A 27 -4.77 6.08 -8.91
C ILE A 27 -4.94 7.38 -8.11
N LEU A 28 -4.45 8.51 -8.63
CA LEU A 28 -4.62 9.81 -7.97
C LEU A 28 -6.08 10.23 -7.83
N TYR A 29 -6.95 9.85 -8.77
CA TYR A 29 -8.40 10.07 -8.65
C TYR A 29 -9.00 9.36 -7.43
N PHE A 30 -8.56 8.12 -7.12
CA PHE A 30 -9.00 7.43 -5.90
C PHE A 30 -8.45 8.10 -4.63
N ILE A 31 -7.21 8.59 -4.66
CA ILE A 31 -6.64 9.34 -3.54
C ILE A 31 -7.41 10.64 -3.31
N ALA A 32 -7.81 11.34 -4.38
CA ALA A 32 -8.66 12.54 -4.27
C ALA A 32 -10.03 12.20 -3.66
N LEU A 33 -10.67 11.08 -4.04
CA LEU A 33 -11.89 10.64 -3.36
C LEU A 33 -11.66 10.35 -1.87
N ALA A 34 -10.55 9.69 -1.52
CA ALA A 34 -10.23 9.43 -0.12
C ALA A 34 -10.05 10.74 0.66
N ASP A 35 -9.39 11.73 0.06
CA ASP A 35 -9.20 13.07 0.64
C ASP A 35 -10.55 13.77 0.87
N ILE A 36 -11.48 13.73 -0.09
CA ILE A 36 -12.84 14.29 0.09
C ILE A 36 -13.58 13.60 1.24
N VAL A 37 -13.52 12.27 1.33
CA VAL A 37 -14.14 11.53 2.44
C VAL A 37 -13.52 11.94 3.77
N LEU A 38 -12.20 12.04 3.77
CA LEU A 38 -11.42 12.44 4.92
C LEU A 38 -11.71 13.85 5.39
N GLU A 39 -11.80 14.84 4.51
CA GLU A 39 -12.08 16.25 4.86
C GLU A 39 -13.42 16.43 5.55
N ARG A 40 -14.41 15.59 5.22
CA ARG A 40 -15.70 15.60 5.92
C ARG A 40 -15.59 15.09 7.36
N ILE A 41 -14.67 14.15 7.62
CA ILE A 41 -14.47 13.54 8.94
C ILE A 41 -13.44 14.32 9.77
N ARG A 42 -12.46 14.90 9.09
CA ARG A 42 -11.31 15.58 9.65
C ARG A 42 -11.60 17.06 9.72
N LYS A 43 -11.64 17.63 10.92
CA LYS A 43 -11.19 19.02 11.02
C LYS A 43 -9.88 19.19 11.79
N ASP A 44 -9.68 18.68 13.01
CA ASP A 44 -8.39 18.98 13.69
C ASP A 44 -7.70 17.81 14.42
N GLU A 45 -8.45 16.95 15.12
CA GLU A 45 -7.83 15.92 15.97
C GLU A 45 -7.05 14.84 15.21
N LEU A 46 -7.62 14.32 14.12
CA LEU A 46 -6.95 13.27 13.34
C LEU A 46 -5.71 13.81 12.62
N LEU A 47 -5.76 15.07 12.18
CA LEU A 47 -4.62 15.75 11.57
C LEU A 47 -3.51 15.97 12.59
N THR A 48 -3.86 16.44 13.78
CA THR A 48 -2.93 16.62 14.90
C THR A 48 -2.23 15.30 15.24
N LYS A 49 -2.98 14.20 15.39
CA LYS A 49 -2.40 12.87 15.66
C LYS A 49 -1.49 12.38 14.55
N LEU A 50 -1.85 12.59 13.28
CA LEU A 50 -0.97 12.21 12.17
C LEU A 50 0.34 13.01 12.18
N VAL A 51 0.25 14.32 12.44
CA VAL A 51 1.43 15.19 12.56
C VAL A 51 2.27 14.80 13.78
N GLU A 52 1.67 14.41 14.90
CA GLU A 52 2.41 13.89 16.06
C GLU A 52 3.16 12.57 15.74
N ILE A 53 2.54 11.66 14.99
CA ILE A 53 3.11 10.35 14.69
C ILE A 53 4.17 10.43 13.57
N PHE A 54 3.91 11.26 12.56
CA PHE A 54 4.65 11.29 11.30
C PHE A 54 5.31 12.63 10.98
N GLY A 55 5.01 13.69 11.72
CA GLY A 55 5.63 15.00 11.55
C GLY A 55 7.14 14.92 11.70
N GLY A 56 7.83 15.71 10.86
CA GLY A 56 9.30 15.69 10.78
C GLY A 56 9.89 14.44 10.12
N LYS A 57 9.08 13.45 9.71
CA LYS A 57 9.56 12.28 8.95
C LYS A 57 9.46 12.51 7.44
N LYS A 58 10.37 11.88 6.72
CA LYS A 58 10.45 11.90 5.27
C LYS A 58 9.59 10.80 4.65
N LEU A 59 8.49 11.15 3.98
CA LEU A 59 7.77 10.19 3.13
C LEU A 59 8.66 9.75 1.96
N VAL A 60 8.76 8.44 1.73
CA VAL A 60 9.58 7.83 0.67
C VAL A 60 8.73 6.82 -0.09
N PRO A 61 8.33 7.11 -1.34
CA PRO A 61 7.64 6.15 -2.18
C PRO A 61 8.61 5.05 -2.60
N LEU A 62 8.17 3.80 -2.44
CA LEU A 62 8.93 2.60 -2.75
C LEU A 62 8.43 1.96 -4.03
N TYR A 63 9.38 1.60 -4.88
CA TYR A 63 9.13 0.97 -6.16
C TYR A 63 9.92 -0.32 -6.32
N ARG A 64 9.48 -1.17 -7.24
CA ARG A 64 10.18 -2.38 -7.67
C ARG A 64 11.64 -2.07 -7.96
N GLY A 65 12.53 -2.84 -7.32
CA GLY A 65 13.97 -2.71 -7.44
C GLY A 65 14.61 -1.91 -6.30
N ASP A 66 13.83 -1.13 -5.55
CA ASP A 66 14.34 -0.40 -4.40
C ASP A 66 14.77 -1.37 -3.29
N TRP A 67 15.83 -0.97 -2.58
CA TRP A 67 16.38 -1.68 -1.43
C TRP A 67 16.37 -0.77 -0.20
N VAL A 68 15.80 -1.26 0.89
CA VAL A 68 15.79 -0.57 2.18
C VAL A 68 16.67 -1.35 3.15
N SER A 69 17.83 -0.79 3.51
CA SER A 69 18.70 -1.37 4.55
C SER A 69 18.05 -1.18 5.93
N ILE A 70 17.97 -2.27 6.68
CA ILE A 70 17.58 -2.28 8.09
C ILE A 70 18.86 -2.21 8.95
N ASP A 71 19.85 -3.02 8.59
CA ASP A 71 21.20 -3.03 9.15
C ASP A 71 22.21 -3.52 8.10
N ASN A 72 23.46 -3.80 8.50
CA ASN A 72 24.54 -4.22 7.61
C ASN A 72 24.29 -5.56 6.90
N ASN A 73 23.45 -6.41 7.49
CA ASN A 73 23.21 -7.79 7.04
C ASN A 73 21.76 -8.02 6.62
N THR A 74 20.87 -7.10 6.98
CA THR A 74 19.41 -7.21 6.78
C THR A 74 18.90 -6.08 5.91
N GLY A 75 18.06 -6.41 4.93
CA GLY A 75 17.38 -5.41 4.13
C GLY A 75 16.08 -5.92 3.52
N VAL A 76 15.33 -4.99 2.94
CA VAL A 76 14.05 -5.26 2.29
C VAL A 76 14.17 -4.88 0.83
N ARG A 77 13.93 -5.85 -0.06
CA ARG A 77 13.76 -5.62 -1.49
C ARG A 77 12.30 -5.39 -1.80
N VAL A 78 12.03 -4.33 -2.54
CA VAL A 78 10.70 -4.04 -3.07
C VAL A 78 10.54 -4.75 -4.42
N VAL A 79 9.52 -5.58 -4.53
CA VAL A 79 9.24 -6.39 -5.73
C VAL A 79 8.16 -5.75 -6.59
N TRP A 80 7.26 -5.00 -5.97
CA TRP A 80 6.12 -4.34 -6.61
C TRP A 80 5.67 -3.15 -5.75
N PRO A 81 5.13 -2.04 -6.31
CA PRO A 81 4.86 -1.77 -7.73
C PRO A 81 6.04 -1.14 -8.50
N PRO A 82 6.15 -1.27 -9.83
CA PRO A 82 7.21 -0.63 -10.61
C PRO A 82 6.91 0.84 -10.95
N ARG A 83 7.96 1.66 -11.08
CA ARG A 83 7.84 3.05 -11.57
C ARG A 83 7.18 3.15 -12.93
N ASN A 84 7.52 2.23 -13.83
CA ASN A 84 6.95 2.13 -15.16
C ASN A 84 6.36 0.72 -15.34
N VAL A 85 5.04 0.63 -15.24
CA VAL A 85 4.29 -0.63 -15.34
C VAL A 85 4.29 -1.17 -16.77
N LYS A 86 4.39 -0.30 -17.80
CA LYS A 86 4.47 -0.72 -19.22
C LYS A 86 5.67 -1.62 -19.50
N LYS A 87 6.77 -1.52 -18.73
CA LYS A 87 7.94 -2.42 -18.85
C LYS A 87 7.64 -3.86 -18.43
N TYR A 88 6.61 -4.05 -17.62
CA TYR A 88 6.35 -5.30 -16.92
C TYR A 88 4.99 -5.89 -17.22
N VAL A 89 4.03 -5.12 -17.75
CA VAL A 89 2.65 -5.55 -18.00
C VAL A 89 2.31 -5.30 -19.47
N ASP A 90 1.65 -6.28 -20.08
CA ASP A 90 1.20 -6.19 -21.48
C ASP A 90 0.20 -5.02 -21.67
N PRO A 91 0.28 -4.26 -22.77
CA PRO A 91 -0.62 -3.13 -23.03
C PRO A 91 -2.11 -3.47 -22.91
N LYS A 92 -2.57 -4.63 -23.41
CA LYS A 92 -3.99 -5.02 -23.33
C LYS A 92 -4.42 -5.33 -21.90
N VAL A 93 -3.52 -5.93 -21.11
CA VAL A 93 -3.75 -6.15 -19.67
C VAL A 93 -3.79 -4.80 -18.94
N MET A 94 -2.93 -3.87 -19.32
CA MET A 94 -2.90 -2.55 -18.72
C MET A 94 -4.17 -1.75 -19.01
N GLU A 95 -4.66 -1.77 -20.25
CA GLU A 95 -5.95 -1.18 -20.65
C GLU A 95 -7.12 -1.75 -19.83
N ARG A 96 -7.14 -3.08 -19.61
CA ARG A 96 -8.14 -3.73 -18.77
C ARG A 96 -8.10 -3.23 -17.32
N ILE A 97 -6.91 -3.13 -16.73
CA ILE A 97 -6.74 -2.63 -15.35
C ILE A 97 -7.22 -1.17 -15.26
N ILE A 98 -6.82 -0.31 -16.18
CA ILE A 98 -7.26 1.10 -16.22
C ILE A 98 -8.79 1.17 -16.40
N SER A 99 -9.36 0.33 -17.26
CA SER A 99 -10.81 0.26 -17.48
C SER A 99 -11.56 -0.18 -16.23
N LYS A 100 -11.05 -1.18 -15.49
CA LYS A 100 -11.58 -1.59 -14.18
C LYS A 100 -11.54 -0.43 -13.18
N LEU A 101 -10.39 0.25 -13.05
CA LEU A 101 -10.24 1.41 -12.16
C LEU A 101 -11.21 2.55 -12.51
N LYS A 102 -11.38 2.86 -13.80
CA LYS A 102 -12.34 3.89 -14.25
C LYS A 102 -13.78 3.53 -13.91
N LYS A 103 -14.16 2.25 -14.05
CA LYS A 103 -15.50 1.76 -13.67
C LYS A 103 -15.72 1.85 -12.17
N GLU A 104 -14.75 1.39 -11.37
CA GLU A 104 -14.81 1.47 -9.91
C GLU A 104 -14.85 2.92 -9.42
N PHE A 105 -14.06 3.82 -10.02
CA PHE A 105 -14.08 5.25 -9.70
C PHE A 105 -15.47 5.86 -9.89
N ARG A 106 -16.13 5.56 -11.04
CA ARG A 106 -17.50 6.02 -11.30
C ARG A 106 -18.48 5.46 -10.27
N ARG A 107 -18.40 4.15 -9.98
CA ARG A 107 -19.26 3.50 -8.98
C ARG A 107 -19.12 4.17 -7.60
N LEU A 108 -17.88 4.35 -7.13
CA LEU A 108 -17.60 4.95 -5.82
C LEU A 108 -17.99 6.42 -5.74
N THR A 109 -17.79 7.18 -6.82
CA THR A 109 -18.25 8.57 -6.91
C THR A 109 -19.76 8.67 -6.71
N GLU A 110 -20.53 7.79 -7.36
CA GLU A 110 -21.98 7.75 -7.19
C GLU A 110 -22.41 7.26 -5.79
N GLU A 111 -21.69 6.31 -5.19
CA GLU A 111 -21.92 5.91 -3.79
C GLU A 111 -21.67 7.05 -2.82
N LEU A 112 -20.62 7.85 -3.06
CA LEU A 112 -20.32 9.03 -2.25
C LEU A 112 -21.40 10.11 -2.41
N LYS A 113 -21.86 10.40 -3.63
CA LYS A 113 -22.98 11.32 -3.84
C LYS A 113 -24.24 10.85 -3.12
N LYS A 114 -24.60 9.56 -3.23
CA LYS A 114 -25.72 8.96 -2.47
C LYS A 114 -25.50 9.03 -0.96
N ALA A 115 -24.25 8.97 -0.52
CA ALA A 115 -23.90 9.14 0.89
C ALA A 115 -24.00 10.60 1.38
N GLY A 116 -24.32 11.54 0.49
CA GLY A 116 -24.50 12.96 0.78
C GLY A 116 -23.21 13.77 0.67
N PHE A 117 -22.20 13.29 -0.04
CA PHE A 117 -21.00 14.07 -0.37
C PHE A 117 -21.31 14.93 -1.60
N LYS A 118 -21.00 16.23 -1.52
CA LYS A 118 -20.99 17.10 -2.70
C LYS A 118 -19.69 16.83 -3.43
N ILE A 119 -19.79 16.31 -4.65
CA ILE A 119 -18.64 15.96 -5.46
C ILE A 119 -18.87 16.52 -6.85
N GLU A 120 -18.10 17.54 -7.19
CA GLU A 120 -18.09 18.15 -8.52
C GLU A 120 -16.86 17.67 -9.30
N GLU A 121 -17.02 17.37 -10.59
CA GLU A 121 -15.90 16.85 -11.40
C GLU A 121 -14.73 17.84 -11.49
N GLY A 122 -15.02 19.15 -11.47
CA GLY A 122 -14.01 20.20 -11.45
C GLY A 122 -13.14 20.16 -10.20
N GLU A 123 -13.77 20.01 -9.03
CA GLU A 123 -13.09 19.91 -7.73
C GLU A 123 -12.14 18.71 -7.68
N ILE A 124 -12.59 17.53 -8.14
CA ILE A 124 -11.71 16.36 -8.19
C ILE A 124 -10.51 16.60 -9.11
N LYS A 125 -10.72 17.24 -10.26
CA LYS A 125 -9.64 17.50 -11.21
C LYS A 125 -8.58 18.44 -10.63
N GLU A 126 -9.02 19.51 -9.96
CA GLU A 126 -8.11 20.44 -9.28
C GLU A 126 -7.32 19.76 -8.16
N LEU A 127 -7.98 18.93 -7.35
CA LEU A 127 -7.32 18.11 -6.32
C LEU A 127 -6.29 17.16 -6.94
N VAL A 128 -6.62 16.49 -8.04
CA VAL A 128 -5.69 15.59 -8.75
C VAL A 128 -4.47 16.36 -9.26
N ASP A 129 -4.66 17.55 -9.85
CA ASP A 129 -3.54 18.36 -10.36
C ASP A 129 -2.61 18.84 -9.23
N ASP A 130 -3.17 19.16 -8.07
CA ASP A 130 -2.37 19.49 -6.89
C ASP A 130 -1.66 18.25 -6.31
N LEU A 131 -2.35 17.10 -6.22
CA LEU A 131 -1.75 15.83 -5.83
C LEU A 131 -0.59 15.43 -6.75
N LYS A 132 -0.71 15.65 -8.07
CA LYS A 132 0.38 15.43 -9.04
C LYS A 132 1.61 16.27 -8.69
N LYS A 133 1.43 17.58 -8.50
CA LYS A 133 2.54 18.49 -8.14
C LYS A 133 3.21 18.08 -6.83
N ARG A 134 2.41 17.74 -5.82
CA ARG A 134 2.91 17.24 -4.53
C ARG A 134 3.69 15.94 -4.71
N TYR A 135 3.12 14.96 -5.40
CA TYR A 135 3.74 13.65 -5.60
C TYR A 135 5.05 13.73 -6.40
N SER A 136 5.10 14.53 -7.48
CA SER A 136 6.32 14.74 -8.24
C SER A 136 7.45 15.32 -7.38
N LYS A 137 7.14 16.29 -6.50
CA LYS A 137 8.14 16.82 -5.55
C LYS A 137 8.70 15.74 -4.62
N ILE A 138 7.83 14.83 -4.15
CA ILE A 138 8.25 13.71 -3.30
C ILE A 138 9.21 12.77 -4.04
N VAL A 139 8.92 12.50 -5.32
CA VAL A 139 9.68 11.58 -6.16
C VAL A 139 11.03 12.17 -6.60
N GLU A 140 11.05 13.43 -7.03
CA GLU A 140 12.22 14.06 -7.67
C GLU A 140 13.29 14.48 -6.67
N PHE A 141 12.90 15.19 -5.60
CA PHE A 141 13.88 15.85 -4.74
C PHE A 141 14.34 14.96 -3.60
N GLY A 142 13.58 13.90 -3.28
CA GLY A 142 13.68 13.33 -1.96
C GLY A 142 13.33 14.39 -0.90
N ASN A 143 12.88 13.94 0.24
CA ASN A 143 12.11 14.82 1.09
C ASN A 143 13.02 15.69 1.98
N GLU A 144 13.23 16.97 1.71
CA GLU A 144 13.90 17.89 2.64
C GLU A 144 12.94 18.52 3.67
N GLY A 145 11.64 18.23 3.56
CA GLY A 145 10.59 18.71 4.44
C GLY A 145 9.27 18.74 3.70
N ILE A 146 8.46 17.69 3.87
CA ILE A 146 7.15 17.58 3.25
C ILE A 146 6.17 18.47 4.03
N SER A 147 5.25 19.12 3.32
CA SER A 147 4.14 19.82 3.97
C SER A 147 3.20 18.82 4.65
N ASN A 148 2.54 19.24 5.73
CA ASN A 148 1.57 18.39 6.43
C ASN A 148 0.50 17.82 5.48
N GLU A 149 0.21 18.53 4.39
CA GLU A 149 -0.76 18.16 3.36
C GLU A 149 -0.34 16.91 2.57
N CYS A 150 0.93 16.69 2.28
CA CYS A 150 1.33 15.43 1.62
C CYS A 150 1.27 14.23 2.56
N ILE A 151 1.54 14.45 3.85
CA ILE A 151 1.36 13.41 4.89
C ILE A 151 -0.13 13.02 4.96
N LYS A 152 -1.03 13.98 4.81
CA LYS A 152 -2.49 13.74 4.86
C LYS A 152 -2.98 12.85 3.73
N SER A 153 -2.55 13.11 2.50
CA SER A 153 -3.09 12.47 1.29
C SER A 153 -2.47 11.11 0.99
N PHE A 154 -1.18 10.91 1.30
CA PHE A 154 -0.45 9.73 0.85
C PHE A 154 -0.15 8.71 1.95
N LEU A 155 -0.49 8.99 3.22
CA LEU A 155 -0.37 8.00 4.26
C LEU A 155 -1.50 6.96 4.17
N PRO A 156 -1.18 5.67 4.34
CA PRO A 156 -2.21 4.64 4.46
C PRO A 156 -3.01 4.89 5.75
N LEU A 157 -4.29 5.22 5.61
CA LEU A 157 -5.21 5.45 6.74
C LEU A 157 -5.67 4.14 7.40
N ASP A 158 -5.14 3.01 6.93
CA ASP A 158 -5.35 1.65 7.45
C ASP A 158 -5.09 1.53 8.95
N THR A 159 -4.28 2.43 9.53
CA THR A 159 -3.90 2.29 10.93
C THR A 159 -5.17 2.18 11.78
N ALA A 160 -5.34 1.04 12.44
CA ALA A 160 -6.57 0.67 13.15
C ALA A 160 -7.03 1.71 14.20
N HIS A 161 -6.17 2.65 14.57
CA HIS A 161 -6.49 3.81 15.39
C HIS A 161 -7.29 4.89 14.64
N ILE A 162 -6.96 5.18 13.38
CA ILE A 162 -7.65 6.17 12.55
C ILE A 162 -9.05 5.66 12.19
N LEU A 163 -9.17 4.41 11.77
CA LEU A 163 -10.46 3.80 11.41
C LEU A 163 -11.45 3.69 12.59
N ARG A 164 -10.99 3.80 13.84
CA ARG A 164 -11.85 3.84 15.04
C ARG A 164 -12.44 5.22 15.30
N MET A 165 -11.83 6.28 14.78
CA MET A 165 -12.30 7.67 14.91
C MET A 165 -13.31 8.04 13.81
N ILE A 166 -13.57 7.12 12.88
CA ILE A 166 -14.39 7.35 11.69
C ILE A 166 -15.72 6.58 11.83
N GLY A 167 -16.82 7.20 11.39
CA GLY A 167 -18.13 6.55 11.35
C GLY A 167 -18.12 5.28 10.48
N LYS A 168 -19.01 4.33 10.78
CA LYS A 168 -19.06 3.03 10.07
C LYS A 168 -19.22 3.19 8.56
N LYS A 169 -20.00 4.19 8.13
CA LYS A 169 -20.30 4.47 6.72
C LYS A 169 -19.06 4.98 5.99
N GLU A 170 -18.40 5.99 6.55
CA GLU A 170 -17.19 6.59 5.99
C GLU A 170 -16.03 5.60 5.98
N ARG A 171 -15.91 4.79 7.03
CA ARG A 171 -14.94 3.70 7.08
C ARG A 171 -15.17 2.70 5.94
N SER A 172 -16.43 2.34 5.67
CA SER A 172 -16.78 1.45 4.57
C SER A 172 -16.40 2.06 3.22
N LEU A 173 -16.64 3.35 3.01
CA LEU A 173 -16.29 4.05 1.77
C LEU A 173 -14.77 4.12 1.56
N ILE A 174 -14.02 4.50 2.61
CA ILE A 174 -12.55 4.52 2.58
C ILE A 174 -11.99 3.12 2.32
N SER A 175 -12.54 2.07 2.94
CA SER A 175 -12.14 0.69 2.67
C SER A 175 -12.31 0.34 1.20
N GLN A 176 -13.48 0.62 0.62
CA GLN A 176 -13.73 0.33 -0.80
C GLN A 176 -12.80 1.10 -1.75
N ILE A 177 -12.44 2.34 -1.40
CA ILE A 177 -11.47 3.14 -2.16
C ILE A 177 -10.08 2.48 -2.12
N TYR A 178 -9.61 2.06 -0.94
CA TYR A 178 -8.33 1.37 -0.82
C TYR A 178 -8.34 -0.02 -1.43
N ASP A 179 -9.45 -0.74 -1.33
CA ASP A 179 -9.61 -2.07 -1.93
C ASP A 179 -9.45 -2.02 -3.45
N ALA A 180 -9.91 -0.95 -4.10
CA ALA A 180 -9.70 -0.72 -5.52
C ALA A 180 -8.22 -0.48 -5.90
N LEU A 181 -7.38 -0.08 -4.94
CA LEU A 181 -5.95 0.19 -5.12
C LEU A 181 -5.05 -0.97 -4.66
N ASN A 182 -5.62 -2.06 -4.14
CA ASN A 182 -4.89 -3.19 -3.56
C ASN A 182 -3.84 -3.80 -4.50
N ASP A 183 -4.09 -3.80 -5.81
CA ASP A 183 -3.17 -4.26 -6.87
C ASP A 183 -1.87 -3.45 -7.01
N PHE A 184 -1.74 -2.35 -6.26
CA PHE A 184 -0.54 -1.52 -6.17
C PHE A 184 0.10 -1.55 -4.78
N SER A 185 -0.33 -2.46 -3.91
CA SER A 185 0.25 -2.68 -2.59
C SER A 185 1.68 -3.20 -2.69
N LEU A 186 2.51 -2.87 -1.70
CA LEU A 186 3.89 -3.32 -1.68
C LEU A 186 3.99 -4.85 -1.60
N ILE A 187 4.78 -5.42 -2.51
CA ILE A 187 5.31 -6.78 -2.35
C ILE A 187 6.74 -6.66 -1.85
N LEU A 188 7.02 -7.22 -0.69
CA LEU A 188 8.30 -7.09 0.00
C LEU A 188 8.96 -8.45 0.19
N GLU A 189 10.27 -8.51 -0.06
CA GLU A 189 11.10 -9.64 0.32
C GLU A 189 12.15 -9.16 1.32
N TYR A 190 12.19 -9.76 2.50
CA TYR A 190 13.22 -9.49 3.50
C TYR A 190 14.39 -10.43 3.29
N TYR A 191 15.59 -9.89 3.38
CA TYR A 191 16.85 -10.57 3.16
C TYR A 191 17.74 -10.48 4.39
N PHE A 192 18.41 -11.58 4.71
CA PHE A 192 19.47 -11.67 5.72
C PHE A 192 20.68 -12.33 5.06
N ASN A 193 21.85 -11.69 5.10
CA ASN A 193 23.07 -12.15 4.43
C ASN A 193 22.82 -12.54 2.95
N ASN A 194 22.14 -11.67 2.20
CA ASN A 194 21.75 -11.88 0.79
C ASN A 194 20.82 -13.08 0.52
N HIS A 195 20.23 -13.68 1.55
CA HIS A 195 19.25 -14.74 1.42
C HIS A 195 17.85 -14.24 1.81
N PRO A 196 16.83 -14.39 0.93
CA PRO A 196 15.48 -13.98 1.26
C PRO A 196 14.93 -14.93 2.33
N PHE A 197 14.35 -14.39 3.39
CA PHE A 197 13.87 -15.18 4.53
C PHE A 197 12.42 -14.89 4.92
N ILE A 198 11.84 -13.75 4.53
CA ILE A 198 10.39 -13.46 4.64
C ILE A 198 9.88 -12.86 3.32
N VAL A 199 8.65 -13.18 2.92
CA VAL A 199 7.94 -12.51 1.82
C VAL A 199 6.61 -11.99 2.35
N ILE A 200 6.29 -10.74 2.03
CA ILE A 200 5.00 -10.11 2.30
C ILE A 200 4.36 -9.79 0.94
N PRO A 201 3.32 -10.51 0.50
CA PRO A 201 2.69 -10.29 -0.81
C PRO A 201 1.77 -9.05 -0.86
N GLY A 202 1.47 -8.43 0.28
CA GLY A 202 0.47 -7.38 0.37
C GLY A 202 -0.93 -7.86 -0.01
N ASP A 203 -1.83 -6.93 -0.30
CA ASP A 203 -3.22 -7.22 -0.68
C ASP A 203 -3.42 -7.38 -2.19
N ASN A 204 -2.35 -7.57 -2.95
CA ASN A 204 -2.38 -7.71 -4.40
C ASN A 204 -3.25 -8.90 -4.84
N SER A 205 -4.03 -8.74 -5.92
CA SER A 205 -4.83 -9.83 -6.48
C SER A 205 -3.96 -10.96 -7.04
N ASP A 206 -4.57 -12.14 -7.20
CA ASP A 206 -3.94 -13.29 -7.85
C ASP A 206 -3.43 -12.95 -9.26
N GLU A 207 -4.13 -12.09 -10.01
CA GLU A 207 -3.73 -11.64 -11.36
C GLU A 207 -2.37 -10.90 -11.32
N ILE A 208 -2.18 -10.01 -10.34
CA ILE A 208 -0.91 -9.29 -10.13
C ILE A 208 0.17 -10.24 -9.62
N LEU A 209 -0.14 -11.11 -8.67
CA LEU A 209 0.82 -12.08 -8.13
C LEU A 209 1.30 -13.05 -9.24
N ASP A 210 0.42 -13.55 -10.09
CA ASP A 210 0.81 -14.35 -11.25
C ASP A 210 1.72 -13.58 -12.22
N ARG A 211 1.49 -12.29 -12.39
CA ARG A 211 2.36 -11.47 -13.23
C ARG A 211 3.73 -11.26 -12.59
N VAL A 212 3.77 -10.98 -11.29
CA VAL A 212 5.02 -10.83 -10.53
C VAL A 212 5.84 -12.13 -10.58
N LYS A 213 5.18 -13.29 -10.50
CA LYS A 213 5.81 -14.60 -10.74
C LYS A 213 6.52 -14.65 -12.08
N TYR A 214 5.82 -14.28 -13.16
CA TYR A 214 6.39 -14.32 -14.50
C TYR A 214 7.62 -13.43 -14.62
N ILE A 215 7.58 -12.24 -14.01
CA ILE A 215 8.70 -11.29 -14.01
C ILE A 215 9.90 -11.86 -13.22
N GLU A 216 9.65 -12.43 -12.04
CA GLU A 216 10.70 -12.92 -11.14
C GLU A 216 11.28 -14.28 -11.54
N LYS A 217 10.57 -15.10 -12.33
CA LYS A 217 11.02 -16.41 -12.84
C LYS A 217 12.35 -16.36 -13.61
N ARG A 218 12.76 -15.20 -14.10
CA ARG A 218 14.01 -15.01 -14.86
C ARG A 218 15.27 -14.92 -13.96
N SER A 219 15.12 -14.98 -12.63
CA SER A 219 16.23 -15.13 -11.69
C SER A 219 16.45 -16.62 -11.34
N PRO A 220 17.62 -17.22 -11.66
CA PRO A 220 17.81 -18.67 -11.73
C PRO A 220 17.95 -19.43 -10.39
N SER A 221 17.89 -18.76 -9.24
CA SER A 221 18.08 -19.43 -7.94
C SER A 221 16.75 -19.71 -7.23
N LYS A 222 16.47 -20.99 -6.96
CA LYS A 222 15.39 -21.40 -6.04
C LYS A 222 15.63 -20.75 -4.67
N ARG A 223 14.78 -19.79 -4.31
CA ARG A 223 14.83 -19.06 -3.04
C ARG A 223 14.23 -19.95 -1.93
N LYS A 224 15.07 -20.42 -0.99
CA LYS A 224 14.60 -21.09 0.24
C LYS A 224 14.18 -20.01 1.24
N ILE A 225 12.93 -20.01 1.68
CA ILE A 225 12.36 -18.95 2.54
C ILE A 225 11.57 -19.56 3.70
N SER A 226 11.66 -18.94 4.89
CA SER A 226 10.75 -19.16 6.02
C SER A 226 9.57 -18.20 5.95
N PHE A 227 8.47 -18.61 5.30
CA PHE A 227 7.32 -17.74 5.09
C PHE A 227 6.54 -17.54 6.40
N LEU A 228 6.44 -16.28 6.86
CA LEU A 228 5.58 -15.89 7.99
C LEU A 228 4.23 -15.39 7.45
N ARG A 229 3.15 -16.14 7.75
CA ARG A 229 1.79 -15.84 7.29
C ARG A 229 0.98 -15.12 8.38
N GLY A 230 0.32 -14.02 8.02
CA GLY A 230 -0.80 -13.46 8.78
C GLY A 230 -2.12 -14.20 8.47
N ALA A 231 -2.85 -14.63 9.49
CA ALA A 231 -4.00 -15.54 9.35
C ALA A 231 -5.31 -14.93 8.75
N HIS A 232 -5.32 -13.68 8.28
CA HIS A 232 -6.55 -12.97 7.90
C HIS A 232 -6.80 -12.83 6.39
N HIS A 233 -5.85 -13.20 5.54
CA HIS A 233 -6.04 -13.26 4.09
C HIS A 233 -6.27 -14.73 3.69
N GLY A 234 -7.23 -14.98 2.78
CA GLY A 234 -7.70 -16.31 2.35
C GLY A 234 -6.61 -17.23 1.77
N THR A 235 -7.00 -18.39 1.24
CA THR A 235 -6.07 -19.46 0.78
C THR A 235 -5.49 -19.28 -0.63
N HIS A 236 -5.84 -18.21 -1.34
CA HIS A 236 -5.38 -17.94 -2.71
C HIS A 236 -4.30 -16.86 -2.71
N TYR A 237 -3.20 -17.11 -3.41
CA TYR A 237 -1.92 -16.41 -3.30
C TYR A 237 -1.21 -16.19 -4.65
N GLY A 238 -1.96 -16.38 -5.74
CA GLY A 238 -1.45 -16.50 -7.09
C GLY A 238 -0.26 -17.46 -7.20
N GLY A 239 0.42 -17.39 -8.33
CA GLY A 239 1.57 -18.21 -8.62
C GLY A 239 2.88 -17.67 -8.06
N TYR A 240 2.95 -16.43 -7.55
CA TYR A 240 4.20 -15.84 -7.05
C TYR A 240 4.79 -16.63 -5.90
N LEU A 241 3.95 -17.03 -4.93
CA LEU A 241 4.45 -17.78 -3.78
C LEU A 241 5.06 -19.14 -4.15
N SER A 242 4.65 -19.73 -5.29
CA SER A 242 5.24 -20.99 -5.78
C SER A 242 6.71 -20.88 -6.22
N LEU A 243 7.26 -19.66 -6.31
CA LEU A 243 8.71 -19.46 -6.53
C LEU A 243 9.55 -19.79 -5.30
N PHE A 244 8.93 -19.90 -4.13
CA PHE A 244 9.63 -20.09 -2.86
C PHE A 244 9.40 -21.50 -2.33
N ARG A 245 10.48 -22.14 -1.87
CA ARG A 245 10.38 -23.42 -1.16
C ARG A 245 10.02 -23.12 0.30
N ALA A 246 8.73 -23.03 0.60
CA ALA A 246 8.25 -22.57 1.91
C ALA A 246 8.38 -23.66 2.99
N LYS A 247 8.91 -23.28 4.16
CA LYS A 247 8.50 -23.86 5.46
C LYS A 247 7.45 -22.91 6.03
N VAL A 248 6.17 -23.28 5.96
CA VAL A 248 5.06 -22.41 6.34
C VAL A 248 4.95 -22.35 7.86
N THR A 249 4.99 -21.15 8.45
CA THR A 249 4.63 -20.91 9.86
C THR A 249 3.48 -19.91 9.95
N TRP A 250 2.45 -20.25 10.71
CA TRP A 250 1.23 -19.45 10.87
C TRP A 250 1.35 -18.54 12.09
N CYS A 251 1.23 -17.22 11.89
CA CYS A 251 1.10 -16.27 12.98
C CYS A 251 -0.36 -15.83 13.08
N GLN A 252 -1.09 -16.38 14.05
CA GLN A 252 -2.43 -15.92 14.41
C GLN A 252 -2.32 -14.76 15.39
N MET A 253 -2.77 -13.56 15.01
CA MET A 253 -3.08 -12.53 16.00
C MET A 253 -4.40 -12.88 16.68
N ARG A 254 -4.35 -13.45 17.89
CA ARG A 254 -5.52 -13.45 18.78
C ARG A 254 -5.73 -12.02 19.28
N LYS A 255 -6.84 -11.39 18.91
CA LYS A 255 -7.37 -10.24 19.68
C LYS A 255 -7.63 -10.73 21.10
N GLY A 256 -7.17 -9.97 22.08
CA GLY A 256 -6.98 -10.39 23.47
C GLY A 256 -8.13 -11.21 24.05
N THR A 257 -7.76 -12.38 24.56
CA THR A 257 -8.38 -13.01 25.73
C THR A 257 -7.22 -13.56 26.54
N THR A 258 -7.06 -13.02 27.74
CA THR A 258 -6.31 -13.64 28.83
C THR A 258 -6.86 -15.05 29.04
N ALA A 259 -6.08 -16.08 28.72
CA ALA A 259 -6.29 -17.44 29.21
C ALA A 259 -5.00 -18.25 29.06
N THR A 260 -4.30 -18.35 30.19
CA THR A 260 -3.56 -19.52 30.72
C THR A 260 -3.08 -20.60 29.75
N ASN A 261 -1.76 -20.80 29.78
CA ASN A 261 -1.03 -22.08 29.73
C ASN A 261 -1.89 -23.34 29.61
N THR A 262 -1.66 -24.15 28.57
CA THR A 262 -1.34 -25.59 28.65
C THR A 262 -0.96 -26.11 27.25
N GLY A 263 -0.04 -27.07 27.18
CA GLY A 263 0.57 -27.67 25.97
C GLY A 263 -0.41 -28.29 24.97
N LYS A 264 0.00 -28.90 23.85
CA LYS A 264 1.16 -29.72 23.51
C LYS A 264 1.39 -29.62 22.00
N ILE A 265 2.64 -29.79 21.59
CA ILE A 265 3.02 -30.10 20.21
C ILE A 265 2.76 -31.60 19.97
N ARG A 266 2.07 -31.92 18.88
CA ARG A 266 2.21 -33.18 18.14
C ARG A 266 2.39 -32.83 16.68
#